data_AF-A0A6L9KGK5-F1
#
_entry.id   AF-A0A6L9KGK5-F1
#
_cell.length_a   1.000
_cell.length_b   1.000
_cell.length_c   1.000
_cell.angle_alpha   90.00
_cell.angle_beta   90.00
_cell.angle_gamma   90.00
#
_symmetry.space_group_name_H-M   'P 1'
#
loop_
_entity.id
_entity.type
_entity.pdbx_description
1 polymer ?
#
loop_
_entity_poly.entity_id
_entity_poly.type
_entity_poly.pdbx_seq_one_letter_code
_entity_poly.pdbx_strand_id
1 'polypeptide(L)' 'SFANAMTENVKLTILSTDGKLVYQNVYSSNGVLDKISVQLSHLKQGLYLCRVNSKNVSSVVIFTKK' A
#
# COMPACT_ATOMS: atom_id res chain seq x y z
N SER A 1 -27.80 -19.14 4.90
CA SER A 1 -27.48 -17.70 4.92
C SER A 1 -26.02 -17.57 4.53
N PHE A 2 -25.71 -17.20 3.30
CA PHE A 2 -24.33 -17.06 2.85
C PHE A 2 -23.89 -15.62 3.12
N ALA A 3 -23.08 -15.44 4.15
CA ALA A 3 -22.46 -14.15 4.42
C ALA A 3 -21.63 -13.76 3.18
N ASN A 4 -21.99 -12.64 2.54
CA ASN A 4 -21.14 -11.97 1.57
C ASN A 4 -19.83 -11.61 2.30
N ALA A 5 -18.79 -12.43 2.14
CA ALA A 5 -17.45 -12.03 2.50
C ALA A 5 -17.12 -10.81 1.62
N MET A 6 -17.21 -9.60 2.18
CA MET A 6 -16.77 -8.40 1.48
C MET A 6 -15.27 -8.54 1.26
N THR A 7 -14.86 -8.85 0.04
CA THR A 7 -13.45 -8.81 -0.33
C THR A 7 -12.97 -7.37 -0.22
N GLU A 8 -12.13 -7.10 0.77
CA GLU A 8 -11.48 -5.80 0.89
C GLU A 8 -10.26 -5.76 -0.03
N ASN A 9 -10.24 -4.78 -0.93
CA ASN A 9 -9.12 -4.51 -1.80
C ASN A 9 -8.37 -3.27 -1.28
N VAL A 10 -7.10 -3.44 -0.98
CA VAL A 10 -6.19 -2.37 -0.55
C VAL A 10 -5.09 -2.22 -1.60
N LYS A 11 -5.10 -1.09 -2.30
CA LYS A 11 -4.05 -0.69 -3.22
C LYS A 11 -2.96 0.07 -2.46
N LEU A 12 -1.75 -0.45 -2.50
CA LEU A 12 -0.55 0.20 -1.97
C LEU A 12 0.28 0.75 -3.13
N THR A 13 0.61 2.03 -3.08
CA THR A 13 1.42 2.73 -4.09
C THR A 13 2.53 3.47 -3.40
N ILE A 14 3.78 3.31 -3.86
CA ILE A 14 4.93 4.06 -3.36
C ILE A 14 5.58 4.80 -4.51
N LEU A 15 5.78 6.11 -4.31
CA LEU A 15 6.39 7.04 -5.25
C LEU A 15 7.66 7.62 -4.62
N SER A 16 8.69 7.87 -5.43
CA SER A 16 9.79 8.77 -5.03
C SER A 16 9.36 10.24 -5.12
N THR A 17 10.15 11.14 -4.54
CA THR A 17 9.86 12.59 -4.51
C THR A 17 9.79 13.26 -5.88
N ASP A 18 10.40 12.67 -6.89
CA ASP A 18 10.30 13.09 -8.30
C ASP A 18 9.00 12.61 -8.98
N GLY A 19 8.11 11.94 -8.24
CA GLY A 19 6.85 11.39 -8.74
C GLY A 19 6.99 10.03 -9.44
N LYS A 20 8.19 9.43 -9.49
CA LYS A 20 8.38 8.13 -10.13
C LYS A 20 7.77 7.00 -9.28
N LEU A 21 7.02 6.12 -9.94
CA LEU A 21 6.49 4.90 -9.32
C LEU A 21 7.61 3.91 -9.02
N VAL A 22 7.74 3.55 -7.74
CA VAL A 22 8.75 2.58 -7.28
C VAL A 22 8.13 1.26 -6.82
N TYR A 23 6.88 1.29 -6.36
CA TYR A 23 6.14 0.09 -5.99
C TYR A 23 4.64 0.28 -6.17
N GLN A 24 3.95 -0.75 -6.67
CA GLN A 24 2.50 -0.80 -6.66
C GLN A 24 2.04 -2.24 -6.51
N ASN A 25 1.09 -2.47 -5.61
CA ASN A 25 0.39 -3.74 -5.53
C ASN A 25 -1.03 -3.58 -5.00
N VAL A 26 -1.89 -4.54 -5.31
CA VAL A 26 -3.26 -4.64 -4.77
C VAL A 26 -3.34 -5.89 -3.93
N TYR A 27 -3.70 -5.72 -2.66
CA TYR A 27 -3.91 -6.79 -1.72
C TYR A 27 -5.41 -7.01 -1.56
N SER A 28 -5.84 -8.25 -1.72
CA SER A 28 -7.23 -8.67 -1.59
C SER A 28 -7.34 -9.69 -0.47
N SER A 29 -8.31 -9.52 0.43
CA SER A 29 -8.61 -10.50 1.47
C SER A 29 -10.10 -10.70 1.59
N ASN A 30 -10.51 -11.94 1.83
CA ASN A 30 -11.89 -12.31 2.15
C ASN A 30 -12.20 -12.14 3.66
N GLY A 31 -11.37 -11.37 4.37
CA GLY A 31 -11.46 -11.06 5.79
C GLY A 31 -10.59 -9.85 6.14
N VAL A 32 -10.32 -9.63 7.43
CA VAL A 32 -9.55 -8.46 7.90
C VAL A 32 -8.10 -8.52 7.41
N LEU A 33 -7.67 -7.49 6.69
CA LEU A 33 -6.29 -7.35 6.24
C LEU A 33 -5.49 -6.56 7.28
N ASP A 34 -4.88 -7.28 8.22
CA ASP A 34 -4.25 -6.66 9.40
C ASP A 34 -2.83 -6.11 9.12
N LYS A 35 -2.05 -6.78 8.26
CA LYS A 35 -0.67 -6.39 7.99
C LYS A 35 -0.25 -6.65 6.53
N ILE A 36 0.37 -5.63 5.92
CA ILE A 36 1.09 -5.74 4.65
C ILE A 36 2.58 -5.55 4.91
N SER A 37 3.42 -6.47 4.42
CA SER A 37 4.89 -6.33 4.47
C SER A 37 5.44 -6.21 3.05
N VAL A 38 6.24 -5.17 2.80
CA VAL A 38 6.85 -4.91 1.49
C VAL A 38 8.36 -4.83 1.62
N GLN A 39 9.07 -5.57 0.78
CA GLN A 39 10.53 -5.53 0.73
C GLN A 39 11.00 -4.41 -0.21
N LEU A 40 11.60 -3.36 0.37
CA LEU A 40 12.06 -2.18 -0.35
C LEU A 40 13.59 -2.06 -0.39
N SER A 41 14.32 -3.16 -0.15
CA SER A 41 15.79 -3.19 -0.02
C SER A 41 16.52 -2.63 -1.24
N HIS A 42 15.99 -2.84 -2.44
CA HIS A 42 16.56 -2.37 -3.71
C HIS A 42 16.41 -0.84 -3.95
N LEU A 43 15.56 -0.15 -3.19
CA LEU A 43 15.40 1.31 -3.33
C LEU A 43 16.65 2.05 -2.86
N LYS A 44 16.92 3.24 -3.41
CA LYS A 44 17.99 4.10 -2.87
C LYS A 44 17.58 4.68 -1.51
N GLN A 45 18.54 5.16 -0.73
CA GLN A 45 18.22 6.00 0.42
C GLN A 45 17.51 7.28 -0.06
N GLY A 46 16.49 7.72 0.68
CA GLY A 46 15.73 8.89 0.27
C GLY A 46 14.33 8.96 0.87
N LEU A 47 13.61 10.03 0.49
CA LEU A 47 12.24 10.28 0.89
C LEU A 47 11.28 9.64 -0.12
N TYR A 48 10.20 9.05 0.40
CA TYR A 48 9.19 8.35 -0.39
C TYR A 48 7.79 8.71 0.09
N LEU A 49 6.85 8.73 -0.86
CA LEU A 49 5.43 8.89 -0.59
C LEU A 49 4.73 7.54 -0.76
N CYS A 50 4.17 7.04 0.32
CA CYS A 50 3.32 5.85 0.35
C CYS A 50 1.85 6.27 0.36
N ARG A 51 1.05 5.73 -0.54
CA ARG A 51 -0.40 5.90 -0.60
C ARG A 51 -1.08 4.55 -0.43
N VAL A 52 -1.98 4.48 0.54
CA VAL A 52 -2.82 3.32 0.82
C VAL A 52 -4.24 3.70 0.46
N ASN A 53 -4.83 3.00 -0.50
CA ASN A 53 -6.20 3.22 -0.95
C ASN A 53 -7.02 1.95 -0.78
N SER A 54 -8.07 2.01 0.03
CA SER A 54 -9.15 1.02 0.06
C SER A 54 -10.44 1.63 -0.48
N LYS A 55 -11.52 0.84 -0.52
CA LYS A 55 -12.84 1.31 -0.98
C LYS A 55 -13.33 2.56 -0.25
N ASN A 56 -13.00 2.69 1.04
CA ASN A 56 -13.54 3.76 1.91
C ASN A 56 -12.45 4.65 2.51
N VAL A 57 -11.17 4.28 2.41
CA VAL A 57 -10.07 4.99 3.07
C VAL A 57 -8.99 5.31 2.05
N SER A 58 -8.55 6.56 2.02
CA SER A 58 -7.32 6.96 1.36
C SER A 58 -6.40 7.59 2.40
N SER A 59 -5.20 7.05 2.52
CA SER A 59 -4.19 7.55 3.46
C SER A 59 -2.87 7.72 2.75
N VAL A 60 -2.14 8.76 3.14
CA VAL A 60 -0.82 9.07 2.60
C VAL A 60 0.15 9.16 3.76
N VAL A 61 1.27 8.44 3.64
CA VAL A 61 2.36 8.42 4.61
C VAL A 61 3.64 8.78 3.87
N ILE A 62 4.37 9.75 4.40
CA ILE A 62 5.70 10.09 3.90
C ILE A 62 6.71 9.39 4.81
N PHE A 63 7.67 8.68 4.23
CA PHE A 63 8.71 7.99 5.00
C PHE A 63 10.09 8.18 4.37
N THR A 64 11.12 8.13 5.20
CA THR A 64 12.51 8.17 4.76
C THR A 64 13.12 6.79 4.87
N LYS A 65 13.62 6.25 3.75
CA LYS A 65 14.47 5.06 3.76
C LYS A 65 15.89 5.45 4.14
N LYS A 66 16.34 4.95 5.29
CA LYS A 66 17.73 5.04 5.78
C LYS A 66 18.54 3.86 5.31
#